data_AF-A0A6J1BG57-F1
#
_entry.id   AF-A0A6J1BG57-F1
#
_cell.length_a   1.000
_cell.length_b   1.000
_cell.length_c   1.000
_cell.angle_alpha   90.00
_cell.angle_beta   90.00
_cell.angle_gamma   90.00
#
_symmetry.space_group_name_H-M   'P 1'
#
loop_
_entity.id
_entity.type
_entity.pdbx_description
1 polymer ?
#
loop_
_entity_poly.entity_id
_entity_poly.type
_entity_poly.pdbx_seq_one_letter_code
_entity_poly.pdbx_strand_id
1 'polypeptide(L)'
;MRKAIRGNSILALAILLLMLQYEAIHSVPVTYKVGDDYGWDLSISLQAWTRGKNFHAGDILGDDKIPLAFGGNYFICSTRPDLCAAGMKMAINATAPPPSSK
;
A
#
# COMPACT_ATOMS: atom_id res chain seq x y z
N MET A 1 -32.56 2.80 45.78
CA MET A 1 -32.77 3.08 44.34
C MET A 1 -31.44 3.02 43.61
N ARG A 2 -31.16 1.96 42.84
CA ARG A 2 -29.96 1.87 41.99
C ARG A 2 -30.40 2.19 40.56
N LYS A 3 -29.99 3.35 40.05
CA LYS A 3 -30.26 3.75 38.67
C LYS A 3 -29.47 2.81 37.75
N ALA A 4 -30.20 1.99 36.99
CA ALA A 4 -29.61 1.14 35.96
C ALA A 4 -29.19 2.04 34.79
N ILE A 5 -27.89 2.25 34.63
CA ILE A 5 -27.32 2.82 33.40
C ILE A 5 -27.31 1.68 32.37
N ARG A 6 -28.34 1.58 31.53
CA ARG A 6 -28.41 0.65 30.40
C ARG A 6 -27.54 1.21 29.26
N GLY A 7 -26.23 0.99 29.35
CA GLY A 7 -25.28 1.38 28.32
C GLY A 7 -25.27 0.40 27.15
N ASN A 8 -25.76 0.83 25.99
CA ASN A 8 -25.18 0.70 24.64
C ASN A 8 -24.41 -0.58 24.20
N SER A 9 -24.59 -1.75 24.83
CA SER A 9 -23.78 -2.95 24.60
C SER A 9 -23.73 -3.42 23.15
N ILE A 10 -24.79 -3.21 22.37
CA ILE A 10 -24.82 -3.55 20.93
C ILE A 10 -23.84 -2.68 20.14
N LEU A 11 -23.77 -1.38 20.45
CA LEU A 11 -22.85 -0.43 19.82
C LEU A 11 -21.40 -0.69 20.26
N ALA A 12 -21.17 -1.03 21.53
CA ALA A 12 -19.85 -1.45 22.01
C ALA A 12 -19.36 -2.75 21.35
N LEU A 13 -20.26 -3.74 21.19
CA LEU A 13 -19.94 -5.00 20.51
C LEU A 13 -19.71 -4.78 19.01
N ALA A 14 -20.50 -3.93 18.36
CA ALA A 14 -20.32 -3.58 16.95
C ALA A 14 -18.99 -2.86 16.71
N ILE A 15 -18.59 -1.92 17.58
CA ILE A 15 -17.28 -1.25 17.53
C ILE A 15 -16.15 -2.26 17.76
N LEU A 16 -16.30 -3.19 18.72
CA LEU A 16 -15.30 -4.24 18.97
C LEU A 16 -15.14 -5.17 17.76
N LEU A 17 -16.24 -5.53 17.10
CA LEU A 17 -16.23 -6.32 15.86
C LEU A 17 -15.66 -5.53 14.66
N LEU A 18 -15.82 -4.20 14.63
CA LEU A 18 -15.19 -3.30 13.65
C LEU A 18 -13.67 -3.16 13.84
N MET A 19 -13.20 -3.16 15.09
CA MET A 19 -11.76 -3.17 15.38
C MET A 19 -11.14 -4.54 15.07
N LEU A 20 -11.84 -5.65 15.32
CA LEU A 20 -11.35 -7.00 15.02
C LEU A 20 -11.22 -7.28 13.51
N GLN A 21 -12.10 -6.72 12.68
CA GLN A 21 -12.01 -6.88 11.22
C GLN A 21 -10.93 -5.99 10.57
N TYR A 22 -10.44 -4.95 11.27
CA TYR A 22 -9.40 -4.06 10.77
C TYR A 22 -8.05 -4.78 10.63
N GLU A 23 -7.73 -5.66 11.56
CA GLU A 23 -6.47 -6.42 11.56
C GLU A 23 -6.41 -7.46 10.43
N ALA A 24 -7.54 -8.04 10.03
CA ALA A 24 -7.60 -9.08 9.00
C ALA A 24 -7.31 -8.56 7.58
N ILE A 25 -7.53 -7.27 7.32
CA ILE A 25 -7.34 -6.65 5.99
C ILE A 25 -5.84 -6.45 5.67
N HIS A 26 -4.99 -6.31 6.69
CA HIS A 26 -3.57 -5.99 6.54
C HIS A 26 -2.68 -7.17 6.13
N SER A 27 -3.24 -8.38 6.03
CA SER A 27 -2.49 -9.59 5.68
C SER A 27 -2.45 -9.90 4.17
N VAL A 28 -3.15 -9.14 3.34
CA VAL A 28 -3.25 -9.41 1.89
C VAL A 28 -2.40 -8.42 1.11
N PRO A 29 -1.63 -8.86 0.09
CA PRO A 29 -0.90 -7.95 -0.79
C PRO A 29 -1.78 -6.85 -1.40
N VAL A 30 -1.31 -5.62 -1.33
CA VAL A 30 -1.95 -4.48 -1.99
C VAL A 30 -1.41 -4.36 -3.41
N THR A 31 -2.30 -4.16 -4.39
CA THR A 31 -1.90 -3.86 -5.76
C THR A 31 -1.92 -2.35 -6.02
N TYR A 32 -0.79 -1.79 -6.41
CA TYR A 32 -0.64 -0.38 -6.76
C TYR A 32 -0.59 -0.19 -8.27
N LYS A 33 -1.49 0.64 -8.81
CA LYS A 33 -1.42 1.08 -10.21
C LYS A 33 -0.33 2.14 -10.34
N VAL A 34 0.80 1.78 -10.96
CA VAL A 34 1.95 2.69 -11.07
C VAL A 34 1.58 3.92 -11.89
N GLY A 35 1.78 5.11 -11.32
CA GLY A 35 1.43 6.38 -11.97
C GLY A 35 -0.06 6.65 -12.07
N ASP A 36 -0.90 5.89 -11.36
CA ASP A 36 -2.36 6.00 -11.35
C ASP A 36 -2.91 5.99 -12.79
N ASP A 37 -3.66 7.01 -13.22
CA ASP A 37 -4.24 7.06 -14.57
C ASP A 37 -3.25 7.49 -15.68
N TYR A 38 -2.10 8.04 -15.30
CA TYR A 38 -1.06 8.43 -16.25
C TYR A 38 -0.15 7.26 -16.63
N GLY A 39 -0.04 6.26 -15.75
CA GLY A 39 0.80 5.10 -15.98
C GLY A 39 2.30 5.43 -15.90
N TRP A 40 3.11 4.60 -16.56
CA TRP A 40 4.55 4.78 -16.64
C TRP A 40 4.93 5.77 -17.74
N ASP A 41 4.76 7.07 -17.48
CA ASP A 41 4.93 8.16 -18.46
C ASP A 41 5.77 9.33 -17.90
N LEU A 42 6.41 10.10 -18.79
CA LEU A 42 7.25 11.26 -18.43
C LEU A 42 6.44 12.49 -18.00
N SER A 43 5.13 12.55 -18.30
CA SER A 43 4.26 13.66 -17.87
C SER A 43 4.05 13.69 -16.35
N ILE A 44 4.44 12.63 -15.64
CA ILE A 44 4.36 12.54 -14.18
C ILE A 44 5.74 12.26 -13.55
N SER A 45 5.89 12.69 -12.30
CA SER A 45 7.04 12.28 -11.50
C SER A 45 6.73 10.96 -10.79
N LEU A 46 7.29 9.86 -11.29
CA LEU A 46 7.15 8.53 -10.66
C LEU A 46 7.69 8.51 -9.23
N GLN A 47 8.70 9.32 -8.93
CA GLN A 47 9.19 9.52 -7.56
C GLN A 47 8.22 10.32 -6.68
N ALA A 48 7.45 11.25 -7.25
CA ALA A 48 6.38 11.90 -6.48
C ALA A 48 5.22 10.94 -6.26
N TRP A 49 4.91 10.07 -7.23
CA TRP A 49 3.87 9.05 -7.10
C TRP A 49 4.15 8.08 -5.95
N THR A 50 5.42 7.70 -5.70
CA THR A 50 5.77 6.83 -4.55
C THR A 50 5.65 7.53 -3.19
N ARG A 51 5.60 8.86 -3.14
CA ARG A 51 5.62 9.62 -1.89
C ARG A 51 4.34 9.41 -1.08
N GLY A 52 4.50 9.12 0.21
CA GLY A 52 3.39 8.95 1.15
C GLY A 52 2.65 7.62 1.03
N LYS A 53 3.10 6.72 0.15
CA LYS A 53 2.59 5.34 0.07
C LYS A 53 3.37 4.44 1.03
N ASN A 54 2.66 3.55 1.69
CA ASN A 54 3.23 2.56 2.61
C ASN A 54 3.32 1.21 1.89
N PHE A 55 4.44 1.00 1.22
CA PHE A 55 4.71 -0.26 0.53
C PHE A 55 5.20 -1.33 1.51
N HIS A 56 4.67 -2.54 1.38
CA HIS A 56 5.09 -3.69 2.15
C HIS A 56 5.66 -4.77 1.23
N ALA A 57 6.53 -5.62 1.75
CA ALA A 57 7.02 -6.77 1.00
C ALA A 57 5.82 -7.66 0.59
N GLY A 58 5.81 -8.10 -0.66
CA GLY A 58 4.71 -8.87 -1.23
C GLY A 58 3.61 -8.04 -1.87
N ASP A 59 3.53 -6.73 -1.63
CA ASP A 59 2.66 -5.83 -2.40
C ASP A 59 3.02 -5.90 -3.89
N ILE A 60 2.04 -5.64 -4.75
CA ILE A 60 2.13 -5.85 -6.19
C ILE A 60 2.10 -4.52 -6.94
N LEU A 61 2.95 -4.34 -7.94
CA LEU A 61 2.94 -3.20 -8.85
C LEU A 61 2.30 -3.53 -10.20
N GLY A 62 1.34 -2.70 -10.59
CA GLY A 62 0.75 -2.64 -11.93
C GLY A 62 0.08 -3.92 -12.41
N ASP A 63 -0.27 -3.91 -13.69
CA ASP A 63 -0.84 -5.08 -14.37
C ASP A 63 0.22 -6.16 -14.66
N ASP A 64 1.50 -5.78 -14.67
CA ASP A 64 2.64 -6.70 -14.79
C ASP A 64 2.84 -7.57 -13.54
N LYS A 65 2.07 -7.30 -12.48
CA LYS A 65 2.03 -8.06 -11.22
C LYS A 65 3.40 -8.27 -10.60
N ILE A 66 4.19 -7.20 -10.51
CA ILE A 66 5.56 -7.27 -9.98
C ILE A 66 5.50 -7.24 -8.44
N PRO A 67 5.88 -8.31 -7.73
CA PRO A 67 5.90 -8.30 -6.27
C PRO A 67 7.10 -7.51 -5.73
N LEU A 68 6.88 -6.75 -4.67
CA LEU A 68 7.93 -6.02 -3.98
C LEU A 68 8.70 -6.93 -3.03
N ALA A 69 10.03 -6.89 -3.11
CA ALA A 69 10.90 -7.49 -2.11
C ALA A 69 10.98 -6.60 -0.86
N PHE A 70 11.26 -7.17 0.31
CA PHE A 70 11.59 -6.38 1.49
C PHE A 70 12.83 -5.50 1.25
N GLY A 71 12.74 -4.22 1.59
CA GLY A 71 13.79 -3.23 1.36
C GLY A 71 13.67 -2.50 0.02
N GLY A 72 14.83 -2.14 -0.55
CA GLY A 72 14.89 -1.30 -1.76
C GLY A 72 14.57 -2.05 -3.06
N ASN A 73 13.58 -1.53 -3.80
CA ASN A 73 13.19 -1.98 -5.13
C ASN A 73 13.38 -0.82 -6.11
N TYR A 74 14.07 -1.06 -7.23
CA TYR A 74 14.46 -0.02 -8.20
C TYR A 74 13.97 -0.38 -9.59
N PHE A 75 13.31 0.57 -10.24
CA PHE A 75 12.72 0.39 -11.56
C PHE A 75 13.14 1.52 -12.48
N ILE A 76 13.53 1.19 -13.70
CA ILE A 76 14.00 2.13 -14.71
C ILE A 76 13.43 1.75 -16.08
N CYS A 77 13.28 2.73 -16.96
CA CYS A 77 13.12 2.46 -18.38
C CYS A 77 14.49 2.37 -19.06
N SER A 78 14.74 1.26 -19.74
CA SER A 78 15.98 1.00 -20.49
C SER A 78 15.79 1.04 -22.02
N THR A 79 14.57 1.33 -22.50
CA THR A 79 14.26 1.29 -23.94
C THR A 79 15.00 2.36 -24.74
N ARG A 80 15.23 3.53 -24.13
CA ARG A 80 16.05 4.60 -24.69
C ARG A 80 16.96 5.20 -23.62
N PRO A 81 18.21 5.57 -23.96
CA PRO A 81 19.18 6.06 -22.96
C PRO A 81 18.74 7.33 -22.22
N ASP A 82 17.96 8.19 -22.88
CA ASP A 82 17.52 9.49 -22.36
C ASP A 82 16.37 9.39 -21.36
N LEU A 83 15.53 8.36 -21.45
CA LEU A 83 14.30 8.26 -20.66
C LEU A 83 14.55 8.09 -19.16
N CYS A 84 15.50 7.24 -18.77
CA CYS A 84 15.87 7.06 -17.36
C CYS A 84 16.42 8.37 -16.75
N ALA A 85 17.25 9.10 -17.52
CA ALA A 85 17.78 10.40 -17.11
C ALA A 85 16.68 11.47 -17.02
N ALA A 86 15.70 11.43 -17.93
CA ALA A 86 14.55 12.33 -17.96
C ALA A 86 13.53 12.08 -16.83
N GLY A 87 13.69 11.02 -16.03
CA GLY A 87 12.87 10.77 -14.85
C GLY A 87 11.97 9.53 -14.94
N MET A 88 12.09 8.74 -16.00
CA MET A 88 11.39 7.46 -16.15
C MET A 88 12.04 6.36 -15.29
N LYS A 89 12.01 6.58 -13.97
CA LYS A 89 12.58 5.74 -12.92
C LYS A 89 11.87 5.96 -11.60
N MET A 90 11.84 4.93 -10.75
CA MET A 90 11.40 5.06 -9.37
C MET A 90 12.17 4.12 -8.45
N ALA A 91 12.23 4.51 -7.17
CA ALA A 91 12.70 3.70 -6.09
C ALA A 91 11.59 3.57 -5.05
N ILE A 92 11.38 2.36 -4.56
CA ILE A 92 10.43 2.02 -3.50
C ILE A 92 11.20 1.33 -2.38
N ASN A 93 11.01 1.79 -1.15
CA ASN A 93 11.49 1.07 0.02
C ASN A 93 10.30 0.38 0.69
N ALA A 94 10.19 -0.94 0.49
CA ALA A 94 9.11 -1.72 1.06
C ALA A 94 9.48 -2.21 2.46
N THR A 95 8.60 -1.96 3.43
CA THR A 95 8.81 -2.40 4.81
C THR A 95 8.33 -3.83 5.03
N ALA A 96 8.54 -4.35 6.23
CA ALA A 96 8.01 -5.67 6.60
C ALA A 96 6.48 -5.63 6.47
N PRO A 97 5.84 -6.71 5.98
CA PRO A 97 4.40 -6.83 6.03
C PRO A 97 3.90 -6.60 7.46
N PRO A 98 2.69 -6.05 7.64
CA PRO A 98 2.05 -6.03 8.94
C PRO A 98 2.05 -7.45 9.51
N PRO A 99 2.25 -7.64 10.83
CA PRO A 99 2.28 -8.96 11.41
C PRO A 99 0.98 -9.70 11.05
N SER A 100 1.11 -10.80 10.30
CA SER A 100 -0.02 -11.64 9.98
C SER A 100 -0.51 -12.29 11.26
N SER A 101 -1.75 -11.98 11.66
CA SER A 101 -2.45 -12.73 12.68
C SER A 101 -2.79 -14.10 12.08
N LYS A 102 -1.85 -15.05 12.15
CA LYS A 102 -2.18 -16.46 11.99
C LYS A 102 -3.16 -16.92 13.06
#